data_AF-A0A533UYF5-F1
#
_entry.id   AF-A0A533UYF5-F1
#
_cell.length_a   1.000
_cell.length_b   1.000
_cell.length_c   1.000
_cell.angle_alpha   90.00
_cell.angle_beta   90.00
_cell.angle_gamma   90.00
#
_symmetry.space_group_name_H-M   'P 1'
#
loop_
_entity.id
_entity.type
_entity.pdbx_description
1 polymer ?
#
loop_
_entity_poly.entity_id
_entity_poly.type
_entity_poly.pdbx_seq_one_letter_code
_entity_poly.pdbx_strand_id
1 'polypeptide(L)'
;MRKIREHTNSDKVSIFGYCWGGDLAIMYAALYPEKVKNLITLATPGDFSLDDGLLSLWTKRMNVDSLVDTFGNAPSMMINGAFALRSPIT
;
A
#
# COMPACT_ATOMS: atom_id res chain seq x y z
N MET A 1 1.13 15.60 -7.03
CA MET A 1 1.08 15.58 -8.51
C MET A 1 1.03 16.96 -9.18
N ARG A 2 0.30 17.97 -8.63
CA ARG A 2 0.28 19.34 -9.18
C ARG A 2 1.67 19.96 -9.39
N LYS A 3 2.49 20.04 -8.33
CA LYS A 3 3.85 20.60 -8.41
C LYS A 3 4.74 19.91 -9.46
N ILE A 4 4.58 18.59 -9.62
CA ILE A 4 5.34 17.81 -10.62
C ILE A 4 4.91 18.24 -12.02
N ARG A 5 3.59 18.29 -12.29
CA ARG A 5 3.05 18.76 -13.58
C ARG A 5 3.50 20.18 -13.93
N GLU A 6 3.51 21.09 -12.95
CA GLU A 6 3.99 22.46 -13.11
C GLU A 6 5.49 22.48 -13.47
N HIS A 7 6.31 21.68 -12.80
CA HIS A 7 7.75 21.59 -13.09
C HIS A 7 8.05 20.95 -14.45
N THR A 8 7.26 19.96 -14.87
CA THR A 8 7.48 19.23 -16.14
C THR A 8 6.72 19.82 -17.31
N ASN A 9 5.98 20.91 -17.11
CA ASN A 9 5.06 21.52 -18.07
C ASN A 9 4.18 20.46 -18.79
N SER A 10 3.66 19.51 -18.02
CA SER A 10 2.91 18.36 -18.55
C SER A 10 1.49 18.31 -17.98
N ASP A 11 0.51 18.08 -18.84
CA ASP A 11 -0.88 17.93 -18.41
C ASP A 11 -1.19 16.58 -17.77
N LYS A 12 -0.38 15.57 -18.05
CA LYS A 12 -0.50 14.25 -17.43
C LYS A 12 0.87 13.75 -17.03
N VAL A 13 0.92 12.97 -15.96
CA VAL A 13 2.16 12.32 -15.47
C VAL A 13 1.97 10.81 -15.40
N SER A 14 3.06 10.06 -15.62
CA SER A 14 3.09 8.63 -15.32
C SER A 14 3.31 8.44 -13.83
N ILE A 15 2.59 7.51 -13.23
CA ILE A 15 2.71 7.19 -11.80
C ILE A 15 3.16 5.74 -11.68
N PHE A 16 4.25 5.54 -10.96
CA PHE A 16 4.70 4.23 -10.50
C PHE A 16 4.48 4.15 -8.99
N GLY A 17 3.78 3.12 -8.54
CA GLY A 17 3.54 2.86 -7.12
C GLY A 17 4.03 1.47 -6.72
N TYR A 18 4.67 1.39 -5.56
CA TYR A 18 5.18 0.15 -4.99
C TYR A 18 4.52 -0.13 -3.64
N CYS A 19 4.06 -1.36 -3.41
CA CYS A 19 3.35 -1.74 -2.19
C CYS A 19 2.20 -0.75 -1.91
N TRP A 20 2.16 -0.18 -0.71
CA TRP A 20 1.18 0.82 -0.30
C TRP A 20 1.18 2.09 -1.16
N GLY A 21 2.32 2.43 -1.76
CA GLY A 21 2.40 3.55 -2.71
C GLY A 21 1.60 3.31 -3.99
N GLY A 22 1.36 2.05 -4.35
CA GLY A 22 0.48 1.69 -5.45
C GLY A 22 -1.00 1.90 -5.12
N ASP A 23 -1.43 1.63 -3.89
CA ASP A 23 -2.82 1.87 -3.48
C ASP A 23 -3.15 3.36 -3.53
N LEU A 24 -2.24 4.20 -3.04
CA LEU A 24 -2.32 5.65 -3.17
C LEU A 24 -2.35 6.09 -4.63
N ALA A 25 -1.54 5.46 -5.50
CA ALA A 25 -1.51 5.76 -6.92
C ALA A 25 -2.83 5.38 -7.61
N ILE A 26 -3.42 4.22 -7.27
CA ILE A 26 -4.73 3.76 -7.76
C ILE A 26 -5.82 4.72 -7.33
N MET A 27 -5.89 5.07 -6.04
CA MET A 27 -6.88 6.02 -5.52
C MET A 27 -6.77 7.38 -6.22
N TYR A 28 -5.54 7.87 -6.41
CA TYR A 28 -5.32 9.12 -7.13
C TYR A 28 -5.77 9.03 -8.60
N ALA A 29 -5.45 7.94 -9.28
CA ALA A 29 -5.84 7.72 -10.67
C ALA A 29 -7.35 7.57 -10.85
N ALA A 30 -8.05 6.98 -9.89
CA ALA A 30 -9.50 6.86 -9.88
C ALA A 30 -10.19 8.23 -9.69
N LEU A 31 -9.65 9.09 -8.83
CA LEU A 31 -10.19 10.44 -8.57
C LEU A 31 -9.85 11.46 -9.67
N TYR A 32 -8.69 11.31 -10.32
CA TYR A 32 -8.17 12.29 -11.28
C TYR A 32 -7.60 11.63 -12.56
N PRO A 33 -8.38 10.80 -13.28
CA PRO A 33 -7.91 10.07 -14.45
C PRO A 33 -7.42 10.99 -15.57
N GLU A 34 -7.94 12.21 -15.66
CA GLU A 34 -7.51 13.24 -16.60
C GLU A 34 -6.08 13.74 -16.36
N LYS A 35 -5.50 13.46 -15.18
CA LYS A 35 -4.14 13.89 -14.80
C LYS A 35 -3.11 12.76 -14.88
N VAL A 36 -3.52 11.53 -15.20
CA VAL A 36 -2.65 10.35 -15.23
C VAL A 36 -2.45 9.87 -16.66
N LYS A 37 -1.18 9.74 -17.08
CA LYS A 37 -0.81 9.25 -18.42
C LYS A 37 -0.72 7.73 -18.44
N ASN A 38 0.00 7.17 -17.48
CA ASN A 38 0.19 5.74 -17.28
C ASN A 38 0.17 5.47 -15.78
N LEU A 39 -0.38 4.32 -15.37
CA LEU A 39 -0.32 3.82 -14.01
C LEU A 39 0.38 2.48 -14.00
N ILE A 40 1.45 2.35 -13.21
CA ILE A 40 2.18 1.12 -13.01
C ILE A 40 2.21 0.83 -11.51
N THR A 41 1.76 -0.35 -11.13
CA THR A 41 1.72 -0.81 -9.74
C THR A 41 2.55 -2.07 -9.60
N LEU A 42 3.45 -2.11 -8.62
CA LEU A 42 4.32 -3.25 -8.34
C LEU A 42 4.14 -3.71 -6.90
N ALA A 43 3.96 -5.03 -6.71
CA ALA A 43 3.72 -5.64 -5.39
C ALA A 43 2.63 -4.90 -4.59
N THR A 44 1.65 -4.34 -5.29
CA THR A 44 0.59 -3.48 -4.74
C THR A 44 -0.64 -4.33 -4.44
N PRO A 45 -1.14 -4.33 -3.21
CA PRO A 45 -2.36 -5.05 -2.86
C PRO A 45 -3.62 -4.28 -3.30
N GLY A 46 -4.01 -4.41 -4.57
CA GLY A 46 -5.18 -3.69 -5.10
C GLY A 46 -6.52 -4.08 -4.46
N ASP A 47 -6.72 -5.37 -4.19
CA ASP A 47 -7.88 -5.90 -3.46
C ASP A 47 -7.41 -6.82 -2.32
N PHE A 48 -7.44 -6.29 -1.10
CA PHE A 48 -7.03 -7.00 0.12
C PHE A 48 -7.95 -8.19 0.47
N SER A 49 -9.15 -8.27 -0.10
CA SER A 49 -10.04 -9.40 0.14
C SER A 49 -9.52 -10.67 -0.54
N LEU A 50 -8.84 -10.51 -1.68
CA LEU A 50 -8.28 -11.59 -2.49
C LEU A 50 -6.91 -12.08 -2.00
N ASP A 51 -6.25 -11.35 -1.10
CA ASP A 51 -4.96 -11.76 -0.54
C ASP A 51 -5.16 -12.86 0.53
N ASP A 52 -4.65 -14.04 0.21
CA ASP A 52 -4.64 -15.26 1.01
C ASP A 52 -3.26 -15.55 1.64
N GLY A 53 -2.30 -14.62 1.52
CA GLY A 53 -1.00 -14.72 2.16
C GLY A 53 -1.09 -14.74 3.69
N LEU A 54 -0.10 -15.36 4.33
CA LEU A 54 -0.04 -15.50 5.80
C LEU A 54 -0.22 -14.16 6.53
N LEU A 55 0.41 -13.09 6.02
CA LEU A 55 0.31 -11.75 6.61
C LEU A 55 -1.12 -11.21 6.57
N SER A 56 -1.83 -11.39 5.45
CA SER A 56 -3.24 -11.00 5.29
C SER A 56 -4.14 -11.79 6.25
N LEU A 57 -3.93 -13.11 6.34
CA LEU A 57 -4.71 -13.98 7.24
C LEU A 57 -4.52 -13.63 8.72
N TRP A 58 -3.29 -13.34 9.15
CA TRP A 58 -3.02 -12.92 10.52
C TRP A 58 -3.65 -11.56 10.82
N THR A 59 -3.49 -10.61 9.90
CA THR A 59 -4.04 -9.26 10.08
C THR A 59 -5.57 -9.30 10.17
N LYS A 60 -6.25 -10.09 9.33
CA LYS A 60 -7.72 -10.29 9.37
C LYS A 60 -8.23 -10.90 10.69
N ARG A 61 -7.39 -11.62 11.43
CA ARG A 61 -7.73 -12.28 12.71
C ARG A 61 -7.23 -11.53 13.94
N MET A 62 -6.47 -10.46 13.76
CA MET A 62 -5.89 -9.68 14.84
C MET A 62 -6.90 -8.67 15.39
N ASN A 63 -6.97 -8.54 16.70
CA ASN A 63 -7.70 -7.42 17.32
C ASN A 63 -6.81 -6.18 17.29
N VAL A 64 -6.99 -5.34 16.27
CA VAL A 64 -6.20 -4.11 16.07
C VAL A 64 -6.48 -3.10 17.19
N ASP A 65 -7.71 -3.00 17.68
CA ASP A 65 -8.09 -2.05 18.74
C ASP A 65 -7.30 -2.34 20.01
N SER A 66 -7.26 -3.59 20.47
CA SER A 66 -6.47 -3.97 21.65
C SER A 66 -4.98 -3.68 21.50
N LEU A 67 -4.44 -3.83 20.29
CA LEU A 67 -3.04 -3.53 20.00
C LEU A 67 -2.75 -2.02 20.07
N VAL A 68 -3.64 -1.20 19.51
CA VAL A 68 -3.52 0.26 19.59
C VAL A 68 -3.75 0.75 21.01
N ASP A 69 -4.74 0.24 21.71
CA ASP A 69 -5.05 0.62 23.10
C ASP A 69 -3.88 0.30 24.06
N THR A 70 -3.13 -0.77 23.79
CA THR A 70 -2.00 -1.20 24.63
C THR A 70 -0.70 -0.47 24.26
N PHE A 71 -0.40 -0.31 22.98
CA PHE A 71 0.92 0.13 22.50
C PHE A 71 0.91 1.50 21.81
N GLY A 72 -0.25 2.11 21.61
CA GLY A 72 -0.46 3.35 20.85
C GLY A 72 -0.31 3.21 19.33
N ASN A 73 0.46 2.21 18.88
CA ASN A 73 0.63 1.82 17.48
C ASN A 73 1.21 0.39 17.40
N ALA A 74 1.27 -0.18 16.19
CA ALA A 74 1.89 -1.47 15.95
C ALA A 74 3.39 -1.48 16.35
N PRO A 75 3.81 -2.34 17.29
CA PRO A 75 5.21 -2.43 17.71
C PRO A 75 6.11 -2.85 16.55
N SER A 76 7.28 -2.21 16.43
CA SER A 76 8.26 -2.49 15.35
C SER A 76 8.69 -3.95 15.30
N MET A 77 8.92 -4.58 16.47
CA MET A 77 9.27 -6.00 16.56
C MET A 77 8.17 -6.90 15.99
N MET A 78 6.91 -6.55 16.21
CA MET A 78 5.78 -7.32 15.71
C MET A 78 5.69 -7.22 14.18
N ILE A 79 5.83 -6.02 13.62
CA ILE A 79 5.82 -5.80 12.16
C ILE A 79 6.98 -6.56 11.51
N ASN A 80 8.20 -6.41 12.04
CA ASN A 80 9.38 -7.08 11.50
C ASN A 80 9.25 -8.61 11.55
N GLY A 81 8.75 -9.14 12.68
CA GLY A 81 8.48 -10.57 12.83
C GLY A 81 7.44 -11.07 11.83
N ALA A 82 6.35 -10.32 11.64
CA ALA A 82 5.30 -10.67 10.69
C ALA A 82 5.82 -10.72 9.24
N PHE A 83 6.67 -9.77 8.84
CA PHE A 83 7.31 -9.80 7.52
C PHE A 83 8.32 -10.93 7.35
N ALA A 84 9.11 -11.25 8.38
CA ALA A 84 10.04 -12.38 8.33
C ALA A 84 9.30 -13.72 8.20
N LEU A 85 8.17 -13.86 8.89
CA LEU A 85 7.37 -15.08 8.89
C LEU A 85 6.39 -15.16 7.71
N ARG A 86 6.33 -14.15 6.83
CA ARG A 86 5.41 -14.14 5.67
C ARG A 86 5.69 -15.26 4.66
N SER A 87 6.93 -15.76 4.64
CA SER A 87 7.39 -16.85 3.77
C SER A 87 8.44 -17.67 4.53
N PRO A 88 8.00 -18.51 5.48
CA PRO A 88 8.89 -19.16 6.46
C PRO A 88 9.68 -20.34 5.87
N ILE A 89 9.35 -20.78 4.66
CA ILE A 89 10.04 -21.81 3.89
C ILE A 89 10.40 -21.20 2.54
N THR A 90 11.69 -20.92 2.34
CA THR A 90 12.27 -20.74 1.02
C THR A 90 13.08 -21.99 0.71
#